data_AF-A0A956J988-F1
#
_entry.id   AF-A0A956J988-F1
#
_cell.length_a   1.000
_cell.length_b   1.000
_cell.length_c   1.000
_cell.angle_alpha   90.00
_cell.angle_beta   90.00
_cell.angle_gamma   90.00
#
_symmetry.space_group_name_H-M   'P 1'
#
loop_
_entity.id
_entity.type
_entity.pdbx_description
1 polymer ?
#
loop_
_entity_poly.entity_id
_entity_poly.type
_entity_poly.pdbx_seq_one_letter_code
_entity_poly.pdbx_strand_id
1 'polypeptide(L)'
;METPTEAETAEREPEAPEPEASEPEAPATPAELVIRPEDLCAEGIDERHRPSAPCLLADRSRILTPRIEFPPDHEDVKPASLPMIDQLAELLLRYPSLELRIEGHKNATPRDGQYARKITQRRADAVLHELVERGVERTRLQSVGFEGERPLVPPRDREANLVNRRIELHVIAPAPG
;
A
#
# COMPACT_ATOMS: atom_id res chain seq x y z
N MET A 1 -53.34 18.93 54.94
CA MET A 1 -52.41 19.99 54.49
C MET A 1 -51.25 19.24 53.88
N GLU A 2 -50.88 19.31 52.61
CA GLU A 2 -51.28 20.05 51.41
C GLU A 2 -50.77 19.18 50.24
N THR A 3 -51.52 19.09 49.14
CA THR A 3 -50.95 18.93 47.80
C THR A 3 -50.75 20.36 47.24
N PRO A 4 -49.89 20.66 46.24
CA PRO A 4 -49.74 19.87 45.01
C PRO A 4 -48.39 20.00 44.21
N THR A 5 -48.35 19.40 43.00
CA THR A 5 -47.74 19.90 41.74
C THR A 5 -46.20 20.11 41.72
N GLU A 6 -45.38 19.48 40.88
CA GLU A 6 -45.15 19.57 39.41
C GLU A 6 -43.81 18.78 39.21
N ALA A 7 -43.34 18.25 38.09
CA ALA A 7 -43.59 18.49 36.68
C ALA A 7 -43.13 17.27 35.87
N GLU A 8 -43.83 17.09 34.78
CA GLU A 8 -43.53 16.35 33.58
C GLU A 8 -42.15 16.71 33.00
N THR A 9 -41.38 15.73 32.54
CA THR A 9 -40.69 15.85 31.25
C THR A 9 -40.37 14.45 30.70
N ALA A 10 -41.13 14.09 29.68
CA ALA A 10 -40.72 13.10 28.71
C ALA A 10 -39.61 13.72 27.86
N GLU A 11 -38.50 13.02 27.67
CA GLU A 11 -37.71 13.19 26.45
C GLU A 11 -37.00 11.88 26.11
N ARG A 12 -37.63 11.21 25.16
CA ARG A 12 -37.17 10.07 24.39
C ARG A 12 -36.07 10.60 23.48
N GLU A 13 -34.81 10.30 23.78
CA GLU A 13 -33.71 10.58 22.86
C GLU A 13 -33.96 9.85 21.53
N PRO A 14 -33.97 10.55 20.39
CA PRO A 14 -34.10 9.92 19.09
C PRO A 14 -32.78 9.24 18.72
N GLU A 15 -32.84 7.92 18.54
CA GLU A 15 -31.82 7.13 17.87
C GLU A 15 -31.60 7.73 16.47
N ALA A 16 -30.42 8.33 16.27
CA ALA A 16 -30.03 8.89 14.99
C ALA A 16 -29.98 7.76 13.96
N PRO A 17 -30.67 7.88 12.80
CA PRO A 17 -30.50 6.91 11.73
C PRO A 17 -29.09 7.06 11.16
N GLU A 18 -28.29 6.00 11.24
CA GLU A 18 -27.04 5.89 10.51
C GLU A 18 -27.33 6.13 9.02
N PRO A 19 -26.58 7.00 8.32
CA PRO A 19 -26.75 7.16 6.89
C PRO A 19 -26.29 5.87 6.20
N GLU A 20 -27.25 5.12 5.66
CA GLU A 20 -27.02 4.07 4.67
C GLU A 20 -26.31 4.69 3.46
N ALA A 21 -24.98 4.66 3.47
CA ALA A 21 -24.18 4.84 2.28
C ALA A 21 -24.42 3.60 1.42
N SER A 22 -25.31 3.74 0.45
CA SER A 22 -25.57 2.79 -0.63
C SER A 22 -24.26 2.20 -1.15
N GLU A 23 -24.02 0.94 -0.83
CA GLU A 23 -22.94 0.16 -1.41
C GLU A 23 -23.10 0.16 -2.93
N PRO A 24 -22.08 0.54 -3.72
CA PRO A 24 -22.09 0.18 -5.12
C PRO A 24 -21.90 -1.34 -5.22
N GLU A 25 -22.98 -2.04 -5.59
CA GLU A 25 -22.95 -3.44 -6.04
C GLU A 25 -21.85 -3.64 -7.07
N ALA A 26 -20.83 -4.43 -6.73
CA ALA A 26 -19.88 -4.96 -7.70
C ALA A 26 -20.10 -6.47 -7.86
N PRO A 27 -20.86 -6.93 -8.85
CA PRO A 27 -20.80 -8.32 -9.25
C PRO A 27 -19.70 -8.47 -10.31
N ALA A 28 -18.45 -8.59 -9.88
CA ALA A 28 -17.40 -9.10 -10.75
C ALA A 28 -17.28 -10.61 -10.49
N THR A 29 -18.06 -11.39 -11.24
CA THR A 29 -17.83 -12.84 -11.40
C THR A 29 -16.35 -13.06 -11.76
N PRO A 30 -15.69 -14.14 -11.30
CA PRO A 30 -14.26 -14.30 -11.52
C PRO A 30 -14.01 -14.68 -12.97
N ALA A 31 -13.83 -13.66 -13.81
CA ALA A 31 -13.02 -13.81 -14.99
C ALA A 31 -11.64 -14.21 -14.49
N GLU A 32 -11.22 -15.43 -14.84
CA GLU A 32 -9.85 -15.93 -14.62
C GLU A 32 -8.87 -14.77 -14.87
N LEU A 33 -8.03 -14.47 -13.87
CA LEU A 33 -7.09 -13.35 -13.95
C LEU A 33 -6.07 -13.64 -15.06
N VAL A 34 -6.41 -13.29 -16.30
CA VAL A 34 -5.51 -13.39 -17.46
C VAL A 34 -4.62 -12.17 -17.46
N ILE A 35 -3.47 -12.30 -16.78
CA ILE A 35 -2.43 -11.28 -16.80
C ILE A 35 -1.80 -11.25 -18.19
N ARG A 36 -1.75 -10.06 -18.78
CA ARG A 36 -1.22 -9.86 -20.12
C ARG A 36 0.31 -9.97 -20.12
N PRO A 37 0.92 -10.52 -21.19
CA PRO A 37 2.37 -10.67 -21.27
C PRO A 37 3.15 -9.35 -21.13
N GLU A 38 2.60 -8.23 -21.59
CA GLU A 38 3.24 -6.91 -21.48
C GLU A 38 3.33 -6.37 -20.04
N ASP A 39 2.50 -6.87 -19.13
CA ASP A 39 2.53 -6.50 -17.72
C ASP A 39 3.49 -7.37 -16.92
N LEU A 40 4.04 -8.43 -17.54
CA LEU A 40 5.09 -9.25 -16.96
C LEU A 40 6.45 -8.59 -17.17
N CYS A 41 7.33 -8.72 -16.18
CA CYS A 41 8.71 -8.30 -16.32
C CYS A 41 9.40 -9.10 -17.43
N ALA A 42 10.25 -8.42 -18.21
CA ALA A 42 11.05 -9.07 -19.23
C ALA A 42 11.96 -10.15 -18.63
N GLU A 43 12.25 -11.19 -19.41
CA GLU A 43 13.13 -12.27 -18.96
C GLU A 43 14.50 -11.73 -18.51
N GLY A 44 14.97 -12.21 -17.35
CA GLY A 44 16.23 -11.78 -16.75
C GLY A 44 16.15 -10.50 -15.91
N ILE A 45 14.99 -9.81 -15.86
CA ILE A 45 14.75 -8.78 -14.84
C ILE A 45 14.42 -9.47 -13.52
N ASP A 46 15.29 -9.26 -12.53
CA ASP A 46 15.15 -9.77 -11.17
C ASP A 46 15.15 -8.61 -10.14
N GLU A 47 15.08 -8.93 -8.85
CA GLU A 47 15.06 -7.91 -7.78
C GLU A 47 16.29 -6.99 -7.76
N ARG A 48 17.39 -7.39 -8.40
CA ARG A 48 18.62 -6.59 -8.49
C ARG A 48 18.63 -5.66 -9.70
N HIS A 49 17.80 -5.94 -10.70
CA HIS A 49 17.65 -5.13 -11.90
C HIS A 49 16.40 -4.27 -11.82
N ARG A 50 16.59 -2.94 -11.87
CA ARG A 50 15.49 -1.98 -11.77
C ARG A 50 14.75 -1.90 -13.12
N PRO A 51 13.45 -2.24 -13.18
CA PRO A 51 12.69 -2.03 -14.41
C PRO A 51 12.44 -0.52 -14.64
N SER A 52 12.14 -0.15 -15.88
CA SER A 52 11.79 1.22 -16.27
C SER A 52 10.34 1.59 -15.92
N ALA A 53 9.48 0.60 -15.71
CA ALA A 53 8.07 0.73 -15.36
C ALA A 53 7.65 -0.38 -14.38
N PRO A 54 6.53 -0.24 -13.64
CA PRO A 54 5.97 -1.32 -12.85
C PRO A 54 5.69 -2.55 -13.72
N CYS A 55 6.14 -3.73 -13.27
CA CYS A 55 5.87 -5.00 -13.93
C CYS A 55 5.72 -6.12 -12.90
N LEU A 56 4.92 -7.13 -13.22
CA LEU A 56 4.71 -8.30 -12.39
C LEU A 56 5.76 -9.38 -12.71
N LEU A 57 6.33 -10.01 -11.68
CA LEU A 57 7.20 -11.17 -11.90
C LEU A 57 6.45 -12.31 -12.61
N ALA A 58 7.18 -13.14 -13.35
CA ALA A 58 6.60 -14.27 -14.09
C ALA A 58 5.84 -15.26 -13.19
N ASP A 59 6.26 -15.40 -11.94
CA ASP A 59 5.59 -16.23 -10.91
C ASP A 59 4.42 -15.52 -10.21
N ARG A 60 4.14 -14.27 -10.58
CA ARG A 60 3.07 -13.40 -10.03
C ARG A 60 3.19 -13.14 -8.53
N SER A 61 4.36 -13.38 -7.94
CA SER A 61 4.58 -13.22 -6.51
C SER A 61 4.77 -11.76 -6.11
N ARG A 62 5.27 -10.91 -7.02
CA ARG A 62 5.71 -9.54 -6.72
C ARG A 62 5.59 -8.62 -7.92
N ILE A 63 5.43 -7.33 -7.63
CA ILE A 63 5.55 -6.26 -8.61
C ILE A 63 6.89 -5.56 -8.42
N LEU A 64 7.70 -5.55 -9.46
CA LEU A 64 8.93 -4.76 -9.51
C LEU A 64 8.60 -3.37 -10.02
N THR A 65 9.17 -2.35 -9.37
CA THR A 65 8.98 -0.95 -9.76
C THR A 65 10.32 -0.23 -9.90
N PRO A 66 10.37 0.85 -10.70
CA PRO A 66 11.38 1.87 -10.53
C PRO A 66 11.40 2.35 -9.08
N ARG A 67 12.55 2.83 -8.63
CA ARG A 67 12.73 3.21 -7.23
C ARG A 67 11.75 4.29 -6.81
N ILE A 68 10.99 4.02 -5.76
CA ILE A 68 10.21 5.04 -5.04
C ILE A 68 11.16 5.84 -4.15
N GLU A 69 11.22 7.15 -4.37
CA GLU A 69 12.08 8.04 -3.62
C GLU A 69 11.33 8.82 -2.56
N PHE A 70 12.00 9.01 -1.42
CA PHE A 70 11.55 9.81 -0.29
C PHE A 70 12.62 10.85 0.03
N PRO A 71 12.25 12.09 0.44
CA PRO A 71 13.22 13.04 0.95
C PRO A 71 13.90 12.51 2.23
N PRO A 72 15.11 12.99 2.57
CA PRO A 72 15.77 12.64 3.82
C PRO A 72 14.87 12.92 5.02
N ASP A 73 14.77 11.96 5.94
CA ASP A 73 13.93 12.02 7.15
C ASP A 73 12.44 12.38 6.93
N HIS A 74 11.94 12.31 5.70
CA HIS A 74 10.51 12.44 5.36
C HIS A 74 9.88 11.10 4.97
N GLU A 75 8.56 11.08 5.11
CA GLU A 75 7.65 9.97 4.81
C GLU A 75 6.88 10.15 3.50
N ASP A 76 6.81 11.37 2.96
CA ASP A 76 6.09 11.67 1.73
C ASP A 76 6.85 11.19 0.48
N VAL A 77 6.09 10.68 -0.49
CA VAL A 77 6.63 10.28 -1.79
C VAL A 77 7.10 11.51 -2.55
N LYS A 78 8.30 11.47 -3.14
CA LYS A 78 8.77 12.57 -3.98
C LYS A 78 7.88 12.72 -5.23
N PRO A 79 7.62 13.97 -5.68
CA PRO A 79 6.89 14.21 -6.93
C PRO A 79 7.44 13.45 -8.15
N ALA A 80 8.76 13.26 -8.21
CA ALA A 80 9.42 12.50 -9.27
C ALA A 80 9.04 11.00 -9.33
N SER A 81 8.51 10.45 -8.24
CA SER A 81 8.04 9.06 -8.17
C SER A 81 6.53 8.92 -8.45
N LEU A 82 5.77 10.02 -8.50
CA LEU A 82 4.32 9.97 -8.74
C LEU A 82 3.95 9.33 -10.10
N PRO A 83 4.66 9.60 -11.22
CA PRO A 83 4.35 8.95 -12.49
C PRO A 83 4.46 7.42 -12.46
N MET A 84 5.34 6.88 -11.60
CA MET A 84 5.48 5.44 -11.41
C MET A 84 4.36 4.89 -10.51
N ILE A 85 3.89 5.67 -9.52
CA ILE A 85 2.71 5.30 -8.74
C ILE A 85 1.44 5.32 -9.62
N ASP A 86 1.33 6.27 -10.56
CA ASP A 86 0.25 6.31 -11.55
C ASP A 86 0.20 4.99 -12.34
N GLN A 87 1.33 4.55 -12.90
CA GLN A 87 1.44 3.29 -13.64
C GLN A 87 1.14 2.06 -12.76
N LEU A 88 1.55 2.09 -11.48
CA LEU A 88 1.25 1.01 -10.54
C LEU A 88 -0.25 0.94 -10.25
N ALA A 89 -0.91 2.08 -10.06
CA ALA A 89 -2.35 2.14 -9.86
C ALA A 89 -3.10 1.63 -11.11
N GLU A 90 -2.69 2.03 -12.31
CA GLU A 90 -3.27 1.53 -13.56
C GLU A 90 -3.19 -0.01 -13.67
N LEU A 91 -2.06 -0.60 -13.28
CA LEU A 91 -1.89 -2.05 -13.23
C LEU A 91 -2.87 -2.69 -12.23
N LEU A 92 -3.02 -2.12 -11.04
CA LEU A 92 -3.92 -2.65 -10.00
C LEU A 92 -5.40 -2.44 -10.30
N LEU A 93 -5.75 -1.40 -11.03
CA LEU A 93 -7.10 -1.17 -11.53
C LEU A 93 -7.45 -2.12 -12.67
N ARG A 94 -6.48 -2.45 -13.53
CA ARG A 94 -6.65 -3.46 -14.59
C ARG A 94 -6.85 -4.86 -14.02
N TYR A 95 -6.25 -5.13 -12.87
CA TYR A 95 -6.27 -6.43 -12.21
C TYR A 95 -6.91 -6.31 -10.83
N PRO A 96 -8.25 -6.16 -10.74
CA PRO A 96 -8.95 -5.90 -9.49
C PRO A 96 -8.82 -7.04 -8.46
N SER A 97 -8.47 -8.24 -8.91
CA SER A 97 -8.19 -9.36 -8.01
C SER A 97 -6.76 -9.38 -7.48
N LEU A 98 -5.86 -8.45 -7.81
CA LEU A 98 -4.55 -8.43 -7.14
C LEU A 98 -4.66 -7.77 -5.77
N GLU A 99 -4.25 -8.48 -4.72
CA GLU A 99 -4.01 -7.92 -3.39
C GLU A 99 -2.50 -7.71 -3.18
N LEU A 100 -2.13 -6.55 -2.64
CA LEU A 100 -0.74 -6.18 -2.43
C LEU A 100 -0.38 -5.94 -0.97
N ARG A 101 0.82 -6.40 -0.60
CA ARG A 101 1.58 -5.94 0.56
C ARG A 101 2.69 -5.01 0.12
N ILE A 102 2.66 -3.79 0.63
CA ILE A 102 3.65 -2.74 0.43
C ILE A 102 4.61 -2.79 1.62
N GLU A 103 5.84 -3.23 1.38
CA GLU A 103 6.87 -3.38 2.41
C GLU A 103 7.88 -2.24 2.33
N GLY A 104 8.01 -1.47 3.41
CA GLY A 104 9.00 -0.41 3.54
C GLY A 104 10.28 -0.92 4.20
N HIS A 105 11.44 -0.68 3.58
CA HIS A 105 12.74 -1.06 4.13
C HIS A 105 13.65 0.15 4.34
N LYS A 106 14.41 0.11 5.44
CA LYS A 106 15.41 1.14 5.78
C LYS A 106 16.79 0.75 5.22
N ASN A 107 17.69 1.73 5.12
CA ASN A 107 19.12 1.43 5.03
C ASN A 107 19.62 0.68 6.27
N ALA A 108 20.69 -0.10 6.14
CA ALA A 108 21.22 -0.92 7.23
C ALA A 108 22.02 -0.12 8.28
N THR A 109 21.89 1.20 8.31
CA THR A 109 22.58 2.03 9.29
C THR A 109 21.94 1.86 10.66
N PRO A 110 22.71 1.60 11.74
CA PRO A 110 22.18 1.51 13.08
C PRO A 110 21.54 2.86 13.45
N ARG A 111 20.20 2.88 13.54
CA ARG A 111 19.41 3.85 14.32
C ARG A 111 18.44 3.04 15.15
N ASP A 112 17.98 3.63 16.23
CA ASP A 112 16.92 3.11 17.12
C ASP A 112 15.83 2.37 16.31
N GLY A 113 15.62 1.09 16.65
CA GLY A 113 14.73 0.19 15.91
C GLY A 113 13.30 0.70 15.88
N GLN A 114 12.79 1.27 16.98
CA GLN A 114 11.42 1.76 17.01
C GLN A 114 11.21 2.95 16.07
N TYR A 115 12.16 3.88 16.01
CA TYR A 115 12.10 4.98 15.05
C TYR A 115 12.20 4.47 13.61
N ALA A 116 13.11 3.52 13.36
CA ALA A 116 13.30 2.91 12.05
C ALA A 116 12.04 2.22 11.54
N ARG A 117 11.35 1.47 12.40
CA ARG A 117 10.08 0.81 12.06
C ARG A 117 8.97 1.82 11.78
N LYS A 118 8.88 2.89 12.58
CA LYS A 118 7.89 3.96 12.35
C LYS A 118 8.08 4.63 11.00
N ILE A 119 9.31 5.02 10.64
CA ILE A 119 9.55 5.73 9.38
C ILE A 119 9.34 4.81 8.15
N THR A 120 9.68 3.52 8.24
CA THR A 120 9.42 2.60 7.12
C THR A 120 7.96 2.25 6.98
N GLN A 121 7.24 2.12 8.10
CA GLN A 121 5.78 1.95 8.10
C GLN A 121 5.11 3.15 7.43
N ARG A 122 5.43 4.38 7.86
CA ARG A 122 4.82 5.59 7.31
C ARG A 122 5.09 5.78 5.82
N ARG A 123 6.27 5.38 5.33
CA ARG A 123 6.57 5.38 3.89
C ARG A 123 5.74 4.36 3.11
N ALA A 124 5.54 3.17 3.67
CA ALA A 124 4.64 2.18 3.07
C ALA A 124 3.20 2.70 3.08
N ASP A 125 2.77 3.35 4.16
CA ASP A 125 1.46 4.00 4.29
C ASP A 125 1.29 5.13 3.27
N ALA A 126 2.33 5.93 3.01
CA ALA A 126 2.30 7.00 2.03
C ALA A 126 2.09 6.45 0.60
N VAL A 127 2.80 5.39 0.22
CA VAL A 127 2.59 4.74 -1.08
C VAL A 127 1.18 4.16 -1.18
N LEU A 128 0.69 3.54 -0.11
CA LEU A 128 -0.67 3.03 -0.04
C LEU A 128 -1.70 4.15 -0.23
N HIS A 129 -1.52 5.28 0.46
CA HIS A 129 -2.40 6.44 0.36
C HIS A 129 -2.47 6.96 -1.08
N GLU A 130 -1.32 7.12 -1.72
CA GLU A 130 -1.23 7.56 -3.12
C GLU A 130 -1.96 6.59 -4.07
N LEU A 131 -1.91 5.28 -3.82
CA LEU A 131 -2.67 4.29 -4.60
C LEU A 131 -4.18 4.39 -4.38
N VAL A 132 -4.61 4.64 -3.14
CA VAL A 132 -6.03 4.83 -2.81
C VAL A 132 -6.57 6.11 -3.44
N GLU A 133 -5.81 7.21 -3.44
CA GLU A 133 -6.19 8.45 -4.12
C GLU A 133 -6.39 8.26 -5.63
N ARG A 134 -5.73 7.26 -6.22
CA ARG A 134 -5.88 6.86 -7.63
C ARG A 134 -7.00 5.85 -7.88
N GLY A 135 -7.76 5.50 -6.84
CA GLY A 135 -8.94 4.63 -6.94
C GLY A 135 -8.68 3.16 -6.68
N VAL A 136 -7.49 2.77 -6.21
CA VAL A 136 -7.26 1.38 -5.76
C VAL A 136 -7.97 1.16 -4.44
N GLU A 137 -8.76 0.10 -4.33
CA GLU A 137 -9.52 -0.19 -3.11
C GLU A 137 -8.58 -0.44 -1.92
N ARG A 138 -8.83 0.26 -0.81
CA ARG A 138 -8.00 0.21 0.40
C ARG A 138 -7.89 -1.20 1.01
N THR A 139 -8.94 -2.01 0.88
CA THR A 139 -9.02 -3.38 1.42
C THR A 139 -8.02 -4.32 0.75
N ARG A 140 -7.66 -4.04 -0.52
CA ARG A 140 -6.68 -4.80 -1.31
C ARG A 140 -5.24 -4.49 -0.97
N LEU A 141 -5.00 -3.48 -0.12
CA LEU A 141 -3.68 -2.96 0.17
C LEU A 141 -3.34 -3.16 1.65
N GLN A 142 -2.17 -3.72 1.90
CA GLN A 142 -1.56 -3.82 3.23
C GLN A 142 -0.22 -3.10 3.20
N SER A 143 0.09 -2.34 4.25
CA SER A 143 1.39 -1.65 4.39
C SER A 143 2.11 -2.18 5.61
N VAL A 144 3.40 -2.52 5.46
CA VAL A 144 4.23 -3.05 6.56
C VAL A 144 5.62 -2.41 6.52
N GLY A 145 6.02 -1.82 7.64
CA GLY A 145 7.37 -1.30 7.86
C GLY A 145 8.31 -2.36 8.44
N PHE A 146 9.40 -2.64 7.73
CA PHE A 146 10.52 -3.43 8.22
C PHE A 146 11.70 -2.53 8.59
N GLU A 147 12.52 -2.98 9.52
CA GLU A 147 13.76 -2.31 9.87
C GLU A 147 14.88 -2.69 8.88
N GLY A 148 16.15 -2.63 9.31
CA GLY A 148 17.30 -3.13 8.55
C GLY A 148 17.46 -4.66 8.58
N GLU A 149 16.45 -5.39 9.03
CA GLU A 149 16.49 -6.84 9.30
C GLU A 149 16.53 -7.69 8.02
N ARG A 150 16.14 -7.13 6.87
CA ARG A 150 16.07 -7.82 5.57
C ARG A 150 16.82 -7.04 4.47
N PRO A 151 18.16 -6.92 4.55
CA PRO A 151 18.94 -6.26 3.52
C PRO A 151 18.96 -7.10 2.24
N LEU A 152 18.69 -6.47 1.10
CA LEU A 152 18.80 -7.12 -0.22
C LEU A 152 20.27 -7.34 -0.59
N VAL A 153 21.14 -6.40 -0.21
CA VAL A 153 22.58 -6.46 -0.42
C VAL A 153 23.33 -6.16 0.87
N PRO A 154 24.52 -6.76 1.09
CA PRO A 154 25.36 -6.43 2.24
C PRO A 154 25.64 -4.93 2.30
N PRO A 155 25.47 -4.26 3.46
CA PRO A 155 25.59 -2.81 3.56
C PRO A 155 27.06 -2.37 3.62
N ARG A 156 27.73 -2.45 2.48
CA ARG A 156 29.17 -2.20 2.35
C ARG A 156 29.51 -0.77 1.97
N ASP A 157 28.62 -0.10 1.26
CA ASP A 157 28.86 1.24 0.72
C ASP A 157 27.56 2.07 0.61
N ARG A 158 27.68 3.28 0.07
CA ARG A 158 26.54 4.19 -0.14
C ARG A 158 25.53 3.63 -1.14
N GLU A 159 25.98 2.91 -2.16
CA GLU A 159 25.12 2.33 -3.18
C GLU A 159 24.27 1.20 -2.60
N ALA A 160 24.88 0.28 -1.85
CA ALA A 160 24.20 -0.77 -1.11
C ALA A 160 23.15 -0.21 -0.15
N ASN A 161 23.46 0.90 0.53
CA ASN A 161 22.49 1.58 1.39
C ASN A 161 21.30 2.16 0.61
N LEU A 162 21.53 2.63 -0.62
CA LEU A 162 20.47 3.11 -1.49
C LEU A 162 19.60 1.95 -1.98
N VAL A 163 20.19 0.81 -2.34
CA VAL A 163 19.47 -0.40 -2.74
C VAL A 163 18.62 -0.94 -1.58
N ASN A 164 19.15 -0.97 -0.37
CA ASN A 164 18.42 -1.47 0.80
C ASN A 164 17.26 -0.55 1.23
N ARG A 165 17.35 0.77 0.97
CA ARG A 165 16.23 1.70 1.16
C ARG A 165 15.27 1.63 -0.03
N ARG A 166 14.30 0.72 0.07
CA ARG A 166 13.34 0.39 -0.99
C ARG A 166 11.94 0.18 -0.45
N ILE A 167 10.99 0.21 -1.38
CA ILE A 167 9.63 -0.30 -1.20
C ILE A 167 9.55 -1.59 -2.01
N GLU A 168 9.05 -2.67 -1.42
CA GLU A 168 8.72 -3.90 -2.13
C GLU A 168 7.21 -4.07 -2.20
N LEU A 169 6.73 -4.64 -3.30
CA LEU A 169 5.31 -4.90 -3.53
C LEU A 169 5.14 -6.40 -3.72
N HIS A 170 4.57 -7.06 -2.73
CA HIS A 170 4.32 -8.50 -2.73
C HIS A 170 2.85 -8.75 -3.02
N VAL A 171 2.55 -9.69 -3.91
CA VAL A 171 1.18 -10.14 -4.15
C VAL A 171 0.82 -11.14 -3.05
N ILE A 172 -0.22 -10.87 -2.28
CA ILE A 172 -0.61 -11.69 -1.11
C ILE A 172 -1.56 -12.79 -1.53
N ALA A 173 -2.52 -12.44 -2.38
CA ALA A 173 -3.47 -13.35 -2.96
C ALA A 173 -3.90 -12.80 -4.33
N PRO A 174 -4.14 -13.67 -5.32
CA PRO A 174 -5.23 -13.38 -6.23
C PRO A 174 -6.51 -13.45 -5.38
N ALA A 175 -7.23 -12.33 -5.25
CA ALA A 175 -8.48 -12.20 -4.53
C ALA A 175 -9.38 -13.40 -4.87
N PRO A 176 -10.08 -13.95 -3.87
CA PRO A 176 -11.01 -15.04 -4.11
C PRO A 176 -12.01 -14.60 -5.17
N GLY A 177 -12.16 -15.46 -6.17
CA GLY A 177 -13.15 -15.27 -7.22
C GLY A 177 -14.57 -15.39 -6.71
#